data_AF-A0AAW5EKD2-F1
#
_entry.id   AF-A0AAW5EKD2-F1
#
_cell.length_a   1.000
_cell.length_b   1.000
_cell.length_c   1.000
_cell.angle_alpha   90.00
_cell.angle_beta   90.00
_cell.angle_gamma   90.00
#
_symmetry.space_group_name_H-M   'P 1'
#
loop_
_entity.id
_entity.type
_entity.pdbx_description
1 polymer ?
#
loop_
_entity_poly.entity_id
_entity_poly.type
_entity_poly.pdbx_seq_one_letter_code
_entity_poly.pdbx_strand_id
1 'polypeptide(L)'
;CDASDEFKNVLLACKKEDIELIKSPVGYPARGVRTNLLDLVDKRMGPKINCISNCVAPCGRGKEATKVGYCIADRLFDAWSGKKETGLFFTGANGYRLEKLISVKELMDK
;
A
#
# COMPACT_ATOMS: atom_id res chain seq x y z
N CYS A 1 -5.66 13.01 -8.80
CA CYS A 1 -4.75 12.06 -8.14
C CYS A 1 -3.89 11.47 -9.22
N ASP A 2 -2.57 11.62 -9.08
CA ASP A 2 -1.62 11.40 -10.17
C ASP A 2 -1.03 9.99 -10.16
N ALA A 3 -1.53 9.13 -9.27
CA ALA A 3 -1.21 7.71 -9.30
C ALA A 3 -1.72 7.07 -10.59
N SER A 4 -0.99 6.06 -11.06
CA SER A 4 -1.37 5.22 -12.19
C SER A 4 -2.80 4.72 -12.07
N ASP A 5 -3.47 4.52 -13.22
CA ASP A 5 -4.82 3.99 -13.25
C ASP A 5 -4.90 2.59 -12.61
N GLU A 6 -3.81 1.82 -12.62
CA GLU A 6 -3.76 0.52 -11.94
C GLU A 6 -3.98 0.66 -10.42
N PHE A 7 -3.47 1.73 -9.81
CA PHE A 7 -3.71 2.00 -8.40
C PHE A 7 -5.21 2.18 -8.11
N LYS A 8 -5.89 2.94 -8.97
CA LYS A 8 -7.32 3.19 -8.88
C LYS A 8 -8.13 1.92 -9.10
N ASN A 9 -7.73 1.10 -10.08
CA ASN A 9 -8.36 -0.17 -10.39
C ASN A 9 -8.26 -1.17 -9.22
N VAL A 10 -7.10 -1.25 -8.55
CA VAL A 10 -6.94 -2.08 -7.34
C VAL A 10 -7.89 -1.64 -6.23
N LEU A 11 -8.05 -0.33 -6.01
CA LEU A 11 -8.97 0.17 -4.99
C LEU A 11 -10.45 -0.04 -5.35
N LEU A 12 -10.83 0.08 -6.63
CA LEU A 12 -12.20 -0.17 -7.08
C LEU A 12 -12.57 -1.66 -7.08
N ALA A 13 -11.60 -2.52 -7.36
CA ALA A 13 -11.83 -3.96 -7.41
C ALA A 13 -11.81 -4.64 -6.03
N CYS A 14 -11.37 -3.93 -4.98
CA CYS A 14 -11.21 -4.53 -3.65
C CYS A 14 -12.56 -4.84 -2.99
N LYS A 15 -12.64 -6.01 -2.35
CA LYS A 15 -13.77 -6.41 -1.52
C LYS A 15 -13.48 -6.08 -0.06
N LYS A 16 -14.52 -6.15 0.78
CA LYS A 16 -14.39 -5.90 2.21
C LYS A 16 -13.39 -6.87 2.86
N GLU A 17 -13.40 -8.12 2.42
CA GLU A 17 -12.50 -9.19 2.89
C GLU A 17 -11.03 -8.95 2.52
N ASP A 18 -10.77 -8.21 1.44
CA ASP A 18 -9.40 -7.91 1.00
C ASP A 18 -8.75 -6.81 1.84
N ILE A 19 -9.52 -6.07 2.65
CA ILE A 19 -9.00 -4.95 3.44
C ILE A 19 -8.55 -5.44 4.81
N GLU A 20 -7.24 -5.42 5.04
CA GLU A 20 -6.63 -5.92 6.27
C GLU A 20 -5.72 -4.89 6.96
N LEU A 21 -5.37 -5.19 8.22
CA LEU A 21 -4.35 -4.45 8.95
C LEU A 21 -2.97 -5.05 8.64
N ILE A 22 -2.11 -4.21 8.08
CA ILE A 22 -0.78 -4.55 7.60
C ILE A 22 0.24 -4.04 8.63
N LYS A 23 1.25 -4.85 8.94
CA LYS A 23 2.37 -4.45 9.80
C LYS A 23 3.22 -3.42 9.06
N SER A 24 3.44 -2.25 9.66
CA SER A 24 4.29 -1.22 9.07
C SER A 24 5.70 -1.20 9.70
N PRO A 25 6.74 -0.86 8.93
CA PRO A 25 8.10 -0.60 9.44
C PRO A 25 8.20 0.52 10.49
N VAL A 26 7.11 1.24 10.76
CA VAL A 26 7.06 2.32 11.77
C VAL A 26 6.42 1.89 13.09
N GLY A 27 6.06 0.61 13.23
CA GLY A 27 5.47 0.06 14.46
C GLY A 27 3.94 0.22 14.58
N TYR A 28 3.32 1.04 13.74
CA TYR A 28 1.87 1.21 13.72
C TYR A 28 1.21 0.35 12.63
N PRO A 29 0.05 -0.26 12.90
CA PRO A 29 -0.70 -0.96 11.87
C PRO A 29 -1.22 0.04 10.84
N ALA A 30 -1.04 -0.28 9.56
CA ALA A 30 -1.66 0.44 8.45
C ALA A 30 -2.82 -0.37 7.90
N ARG A 31 -3.77 0.27 7.23
CA ARG A 31 -4.86 -0.44 6.56
C ARG A 31 -4.67 -0.38 5.05
N GLY A 32 -4.78 -1.52 4.39
CA GLY A 32 -4.59 -1.62 2.95
C GLY A 32 -5.27 -2.84 2.36
N VAL A 33 -5.28 -2.89 1.04
CA VAL A 33 -5.78 -4.02 0.25
C VAL A 33 -4.70 -5.10 0.23
N ARG A 34 -5.09 -6.35 0.50
CA ARG A 34 -4.23 -7.51 0.40
C ARG A 34 -3.91 -7.79 -1.07
N THR A 35 -2.63 -7.70 -1.41
CA THR A 35 -2.10 -7.96 -2.76
C THR A 35 -0.95 -8.96 -2.68
N ASN A 36 -0.44 -9.39 -3.85
CA ASN A 36 0.67 -10.34 -3.96
C ASN A 36 1.90 -9.92 -3.12
N LEU A 37 2.15 -8.61 -2.96
CA LEU A 37 3.21 -8.12 -2.08
C LEU A 37 3.11 -8.71 -0.66
N LEU A 38 1.92 -8.73 -0.06
CA LEU A 38 1.73 -9.24 1.30
C LEU A 38 1.90 -10.76 1.35
N ASP A 39 1.45 -11.49 0.32
CA ASP A 39 1.70 -12.93 0.20
C ASP A 39 3.20 -13.25 0.12
N LEU A 40 3.97 -12.44 -0.62
CA LEU A 40 5.43 -12.56 -0.70
C LEU A 40 6.10 -12.24 0.64
N VAL A 41 5.64 -11.20 1.33
CA VAL A 41 6.15 -10.80 2.66
C VAL A 41 5.90 -11.91 3.68
N ASP A 42 4.70 -12.48 3.71
CA ASP A 42 4.33 -13.58 4.61
C ASP A 42 5.22 -14.81 4.39
N LYS A 43 5.56 -15.10 3.12
CA LYS A 43 6.47 -16.20 2.74
C LYS A 43 7.95 -15.86 2.91
N ARG A 44 8.31 -14.67 3.39
CA ARG A 44 9.69 -14.15 3.44
C ARG A 44 10.38 -14.11 2.07
N MET A 45 9.59 -14.00 0.99
CA MET A 45 10.02 -13.88 -0.40
C MET A 45 9.78 -12.46 -0.96
N GLY A 46 9.64 -11.48 -0.06
CA GLY A 46 9.43 -10.09 -0.43
C GLY A 46 10.57 -9.50 -1.27
N PRO A 47 10.33 -8.38 -1.99
CA PRO A 47 11.35 -7.69 -2.75
C PRO A 47 12.57 -7.30 -1.90
N LYS A 48 13.75 -7.24 -2.52
CA LYS A 48 14.98 -6.79 -1.84
C LYS A 48 14.79 -5.41 -1.21
N ILE A 49 15.20 -5.27 0.04
CA ILE A 49 15.06 -4.05 0.82
C ILE A 49 16.39 -3.30 0.83
N ASN A 50 16.42 -2.09 0.27
CA ASN A 50 17.58 -1.20 0.34
C ASN A 50 17.11 0.19 0.80
N CYS A 51 17.57 0.64 1.97
CA CYS A 51 17.18 1.94 2.50
C CYS A 51 18.05 3.06 1.91
N ILE A 52 17.62 3.62 0.77
CA ILE A 52 18.33 4.72 0.10
C ILE A 52 17.96 6.08 0.70
N SER A 53 16.67 6.29 0.98
CA SER A 53 16.14 7.61 1.33
C SER A 53 16.18 7.98 2.81
N ASN A 54 16.33 6.99 3.72
CA ASN A 54 16.19 7.18 5.18
C ASN A 54 14.95 8.03 5.56
N CYS A 55 13.84 7.81 4.87
CA CYS A 55 12.66 8.68 4.87
C CYS A 55 11.91 8.77 6.22
N VAL A 56 12.02 7.77 7.09
CA VAL A 56 11.25 7.71 8.34
C VAL A 56 12.16 7.34 9.50
N ALA A 57 12.32 8.24 10.47
CA ALA A 57 13.21 8.06 11.60
C ALA A 57 12.93 6.77 12.42
N PRO A 58 11.66 6.45 12.77
CA PRO A 58 11.32 5.18 13.44
C PRO A 58 11.72 3.90 12.69
N CYS A 59 11.91 3.95 11.36
CA CYS A 59 12.31 2.78 10.58
C CYS A 59 13.78 2.38 10.85
N GLY A 60 14.56 3.25 11.51
CA GLY A 60 15.91 2.96 11.95
C GLY A 60 16.86 2.68 10.79
N ARG A 61 16.79 3.49 9.72
CA ARG A 61 17.58 3.32 8.49
C ARG A 61 17.37 1.96 7.82
N GLY A 62 16.12 1.50 7.77
CA GLY A 62 15.71 0.26 7.10
C GLY A 62 15.74 -0.99 7.98
N LYS A 63 16.20 -0.90 9.23
CA LYS A 63 16.22 -2.04 10.15
C LYS A 63 14.82 -2.61 10.39
N GLU A 64 13.84 -1.75 10.60
CA GLU A 64 12.45 -2.19 10.81
C GLU A 64 11.80 -2.68 9.50
N ALA A 65 12.17 -2.08 8.36
CA ALA A 65 11.72 -2.55 7.05
C ALA A 65 12.16 -4.00 6.81
N THR A 66 13.40 -4.35 7.15
CA THR A 66 13.91 -5.73 7.06
C THR A 66 13.13 -6.70 7.95
N LYS A 67 12.77 -6.31 9.18
CA LYS A 67 11.98 -7.15 10.08
C LYS A 67 10.58 -7.43 9.55
N VAL A 68 9.92 -6.38 9.06
CA VAL A 68 8.56 -6.44 8.50
C VAL A 68 8.55 -7.13 7.14
N GLY A 69 9.61 -7.03 6.35
CA GLY A 69 9.76 -7.71 5.06
C GLY A 69 9.56 -6.82 3.83
N TYR A 70 9.40 -5.51 4.01
CA TYR A 70 9.35 -4.55 2.90
C TYR A 70 9.74 -3.12 3.31
N CYS A 71 10.22 -2.32 2.34
CA CYS A 71 10.43 -0.87 2.50
C CYS A 71 9.16 -0.10 2.09
N ILE A 72 8.51 0.59 3.03
CA ILE A 72 7.24 1.30 2.77
C ILE A 72 7.33 2.30 1.62
N ALA A 73 8.43 3.08 1.53
CA ALA A 73 8.61 4.08 0.48
C ALA A 73 8.64 3.43 -0.91
N ASP A 74 9.41 2.36 -1.07
CA ASP A 74 9.54 1.67 -2.36
C ASP A 74 8.22 1.04 -2.78
N ARG A 75 7.49 0.41 -1.84
CA ARG A 75 6.22 -0.26 -2.16
C ARG A 75 5.10 0.74 -2.47
N LEU A 76 5.11 1.91 -1.82
CA LEU A 76 4.20 3.01 -2.16
C LEU A 76 4.52 3.59 -3.54
N PHE A 77 5.79 3.72 -3.89
CA PHE A 77 6.19 4.16 -5.22
C PHE A 77 5.82 3.14 -6.30
N ASP A 78 6.02 1.85 -6.04
CA ASP A 78 5.58 0.77 -6.94
C ASP A 78 4.05 0.83 -7.16
N ALA A 79 3.27 1.05 -6.10
CA ALA A 79 1.82 1.24 -6.21
C ALA A 79 1.46 2.50 -7.04
N TRP A 80 2.09 3.64 -6.76
CA TRP A 80 1.88 4.90 -7.50
C TRP A 80 2.23 4.77 -9.00
N SER A 81 3.30 4.04 -9.32
CA SER A 81 3.73 3.77 -10.70
C SER A 81 2.95 2.65 -11.39
N GLY A 82 2.00 2.01 -10.71
CA GLY A 82 1.12 0.98 -11.27
C GLY A 82 1.69 -0.44 -11.28
N LYS A 83 2.75 -0.71 -10.52
CA LYS A 83 3.28 -2.08 -10.34
C LYS A 83 2.47 -2.83 -9.30
N LYS A 84 1.39 -3.48 -9.74
CA LYS A 84 0.48 -4.24 -8.87
C LYS A 84 1.16 -5.33 -8.05
N GLU A 85 2.08 -6.06 -8.65
CA GLU A 85 2.73 -7.23 -8.03
C GLU A 85 3.53 -6.89 -6.77
N THR A 86 4.14 -5.71 -6.75
CA THR A 86 5.02 -5.29 -5.65
C THR A 86 4.53 -4.03 -4.94
N GLY A 87 3.38 -3.49 -5.34
CA GLY A 87 2.80 -2.27 -4.80
C GLY A 87 2.09 -2.50 -3.46
N LEU A 88 2.17 -1.49 -2.59
CA LEU A 88 1.40 -1.40 -1.35
C LEU A 88 0.24 -0.40 -1.52
N PHE A 89 -0.99 -0.87 -1.36
CA PHE A 89 -2.21 -0.09 -1.64
C PHE A 89 -2.96 0.20 -0.35
N PHE A 90 -2.77 1.39 0.23
CA PHE A 90 -3.50 1.78 1.43
C PHE A 90 -4.93 2.22 1.13
N THR A 91 -5.82 1.91 2.07
CA THR A 91 -7.22 2.31 1.99
C THR A 91 -7.85 2.39 3.38
N GLY A 92 -8.95 3.13 3.49
CA GLY A 92 -9.76 3.18 4.70
C GLY A 92 -10.57 1.90 4.91
N ALA A 93 -11.21 1.75 6.07
CA ALA A 93 -12.07 0.60 6.37
C ALA A 93 -13.23 0.42 5.37
N ASN A 94 -13.63 1.51 4.72
CA ASN A 94 -14.74 1.57 3.78
C ASN A 94 -14.28 1.61 2.31
N GLY A 95 -13.01 1.31 2.01
CA GLY A 95 -12.47 1.35 0.64
C GLY A 95 -13.29 0.51 -0.35
N TYR A 96 -13.78 -0.63 0.10
CA TYR A 96 -14.61 -1.57 -0.66
C TYR A 96 -15.97 -1.00 -1.10
N ARG A 97 -16.38 0.17 -0.60
CA ARG A 97 -17.64 0.83 -0.97
C ARG A 97 -17.47 1.74 -2.20
N LEU A 98 -16.26 1.85 -2.75
CA LEU A 98 -15.97 2.64 -3.94
C LEU A 98 -16.44 1.89 -5.18
N GLU A 99 -17.46 2.40 -5.86
CA GLU A 99 -18.03 1.78 -7.06
C GLU A 99 -17.53 2.41 -8.37
N LYS A 100 -17.08 3.68 -8.31
CA LYS A 100 -16.63 4.42 -9.48
C LYS A 100 -15.65 5.54 -9.10
N LEU A 101 -14.87 5.98 -10.07
CA LEU A 101 -14.10 7.21 -9.96
C LEU A 101 -15.05 8.40 -10.07
N ILE A 102 -14.88 9.35 -9.17
CA ILE A 102 -15.59 10.62 -9.16
C ILE A 102 -14.58 11.74 -9.00
N SER A 103 -14.91 12.91 -9.56
CA SER A 103 -14.14 14.11 -9.32
C SER A 103 -14.33 14.62 -7.88
N VAL A 104 -13.39 15.42 -7.40
CA VAL A 104 -13.51 16.06 -6.07
C VAL A 104 -14.76 16.95 -6.02
N LYS A 105 -15.08 17.66 -7.10
CA LYS A 105 -16.27 18.51 -7.16
C LYS A 105 -17.55 17.70 -6.95
N GLU A 106 -17.73 16.61 -7.70
CA GLU A 106 -18.89 15.72 -7.55
C GLU A 106 -18.98 15.07 -6.17
N LEU A 107 -17.84 14.82 -5.51
CA LEU A 107 -17.81 14.30 -4.15
C LEU A 107 -18.27 15.35 -3.12
N MET A 108 -17.89 16.62 -3.29
CA MET A 108 -18.29 17.70 -2.38
C MET A 108 -19.76 18.10 -2.53
N ASP A 109 -20.35 17.87 -3.71
CA ASP A 109 -21.76 18.15 -4.00
C ASP A 109 -22.70 17.01 -3.56
N LYS A 110 -22.18 15.93 -2.96
CA LYS A 110 -22.93 14.80 -2.40
C LYS A 110 -23.11 14.91 -0.89
#